data_AF-A0A553Z5B9-F1
#
_entry.id   AF-A0A553Z5B9-F1
#
_cell.length_a   1.000
_cell.length_b   1.000
_cell.length_c   1.000
_cell.angle_alpha   90.00
_cell.angle_beta   90.00
_cell.angle_gamma   90.00
#
_symmetry.space_group_name_H-M   'P 1'
#
loop_
_entity.id
_entity.type
_entity.pdbx_description
1 polymer ?
#
loop_
_entity_poly.entity_id
_entity_poly.type
_entity_poly.pdbx_seq_one_letter_code
_entity_poly.pdbx_strand_id
1 'polypeptide(L)' 'MRNFPCATCRDPFLRGNRVEAATDLPGNVPVRDSKDLHGPALVFPAAGWSAFVSAVKGAAL' A
#
# COMPACT_ATOMS: atom_id res chain seq x y z
N MET A 1 -8.24 8.76 -9.77
CA MET A 1 -7.96 7.56 -8.95
C MET A 1 -8.09 6.36 -9.87
N ARG A 2 -6.98 5.88 -10.43
CA ARG A 2 -7.01 4.84 -11.47
C ARG A 2 -7.15 3.49 -10.78
N ASN A 3 -8.31 2.88 -10.94
CA ASN A 3 -8.64 1.54 -10.50
C ASN A 3 -7.79 0.55 -11.30
N PHE A 4 -6.83 -0.12 -10.67
CA PHE A 4 -6.09 -1.20 -11.33
C PHE A 4 -6.94 -2.48 -11.23
N PRO A 5 -7.43 -3.03 -12.36
CA PRO A 5 -8.24 -4.23 -12.33
C PRO A 5 -7.40 -5.44 -11.85
N CYS A 6 -7.81 -5.99 -10.72
CA CYS A 6 -7.26 -7.16 -10.06
C CYS A 6 -7.60 -8.44 -10.84
N ALA A 7 -6.91 -8.69 -11.94
CA ALA A 7 -6.93 -10.01 -12.60
C ALA A 7 -5.92 -10.98 -11.95
N THR A 8 -4.94 -10.49 -11.19
CA THR A 8 -3.80 -11.29 -10.68
C THR A 8 -3.92 -11.78 -9.24
N CYS A 9 -4.92 -11.38 -8.45
CA CYS A 9 -5.04 -11.83 -7.05
C CYS A 9 -5.89 -13.10 -6.86
N ARG A 10 -6.45 -13.70 -7.93
CA ARG A 10 -7.14 -15.00 -7.85
C ARG A 10 -6.25 -16.20 -8.19
N ASP A 11 -4.95 -15.99 -8.39
CA ASP A 11 -4.02 -17.07 -8.67
C ASP A 11 -3.56 -17.76 -7.36
N PRO A 12 -3.86 -19.05 -7.15
CA PRO A 12 -3.51 -19.76 -5.92
C PRO A 12 -1.99 -20.01 -5.76
N PHE A 13 -1.19 -19.73 -6.79
CA PHE A 13 0.25 -20.02 -6.78
C PHE A 13 1.13 -18.81 -6.43
N LEU A 14 0.60 -17.58 -6.38
CA LEU A 14 1.34 -16.39 -5.97
C LEU A 14 0.99 -16.00 -4.52
N ARG A 15 1.57 -16.71 -3.55
CA ARG A 15 1.41 -16.48 -2.10
C ARG A 15 2.16 -15.22 -1.62
N GLY A 16 1.85 -14.06 -2.19
CA GLY A 16 2.33 -12.77 -1.69
C GLY A 16 1.17 -11.96 -1.13
N ASN A 17 1.29 -11.43 0.08
CA ASN A 17 0.47 -10.30 0.51
C ASN A 17 1.10 -9.05 -0.11
N ARG A 18 0.32 -8.33 -0.92
CA ARG A 18 0.77 -7.13 -1.61
C ARG A 18 -0.06 -5.96 -1.08
N VAL A 19 0.63 -4.92 -0.66
CA VAL A 19 0.03 -3.66 -0.26
C VAL A 19 0.35 -2.62 -1.31
N GLU A 20 -0.63 -1.79 -1.64
CA GLU A 20 -0.49 -0.67 -2.57
C GLU A 20 -0.60 0.64 -1.80
N ALA A 21 0.33 1.56 -2.03
CA ALA A 21 0.38 2.87 -1.41
C ALA A 21 0.35 3.96 -2.49
N ALA A 22 -0.62 4.87 -2.43
CA ALA A 22 -0.67 6.03 -3.33
C ALA A 22 0.12 7.18 -2.70
N THR A 23 1.22 7.57 -3.34
CA THR A 23 2.11 8.64 -2.85
C THR A 23 1.96 9.94 -3.64
N ASP A 24 1.14 9.90 -4.70
CA ASP A 24 0.81 10.98 -5.62
C ASP A 24 -0.36 11.85 -5.14
N LEU A 25 -0.83 11.64 -3.90
CA LEU A 25 -1.90 12.43 -3.28
C LEU A 25 -1.32 13.49 -2.33
N PRO A 26 -1.80 14.75 -2.39
CA PRO A 26 -1.29 15.82 -1.55
C PRO A 26 -1.65 15.58 -0.08
N GLY A 27 -0.63 15.59 0.79
CA GLY A 27 -0.76 15.56 2.24
C GLY A 27 -0.99 14.17 2.86
N ASN A 28 -1.50 13.20 2.09
CA ASN A 28 -1.89 11.89 2.60
C ASN A 28 -1.40 10.74 1.71
N VAL A 29 -1.09 9.62 2.34
CA VAL A 29 -0.69 8.36 1.70
C VAL A 29 -1.68 7.28 2.13
N PRO A 30 -2.71 6.98 1.32
CA PRO A 30 -3.58 5.83 1.55
C PRO A 30 -2.84 4.54 1.16
N VAL A 31 -2.91 3.56 2.05
CA VAL A 31 -2.40 2.20 1.89
C VAL A 31 -3.60 1.25 1.89
N ARG A 32 -3.68 0.38 0.88
CA ARG A 32 -4.71 -0.67 0.76
C ARG A 32 -4.04 -2.02 0.54
N ASP A 33 -4.75 -3.08 0.91
CA ASP A 33 -4.37 -4.43 0.51
C ASP A 33 -4.82 -4.67 -0.95
N SER A 34 -3.91 -5.13 -1.81
CA SER A 34 -4.18 -5.30 -3.24
C SER A 34 -5.18 -6.43 -3.53
N LYS A 35 -5.54 -7.24 -2.52
CA LYS A 35 -6.53 -8.33 -2.63
C LYS A 35 -7.93 -7.87 -2.24
N ASP A 36 -8.05 -6.74 -1.54
CA ASP A 36 -9.33 -6.15 -1.16
C ASP A 36 -9.50 -4.75 -1.75
N LEU A 37 -9.96 -4.71 -3.01
CA LEU A 37 -10.23 -3.49 -3.75
C LEU A 37 -11.34 -2.62 -3.14
N HIS A 38 -12.21 -3.21 -2.32
CA HIS A 38 -13.37 -2.52 -1.73
C HIS A 38 -13.21 -2.27 -0.23
N GLY A 39 -12.31 -2.99 0.44
CA GLY A 39 -12.04 -2.88 1.87
C GLY A 39 -11.24 -1.64 2.22
N PRO A 40 -11.40 -1.09 3.45
CA PRO A 40 -10.95 0.24 3.90
C PRO A 40 -9.45 0.54 3.73
N ALA A 41 -9.08 1.82 3.53
CA ALA A 41 -7.69 2.28 3.45
C ALA A 41 -7.24 2.66 4.83
N LEU A 42 -5.99 2.37 5.11
CA LEU A 42 -5.26 3.09 6.14
C LEU A 42 -4.69 4.36 5.51
N VAL A 43 -5.10 5.52 6.02
CA VAL A 43 -4.63 6.82 5.52
C VAL A 43 -3.59 7.36 6.48
N PHE A 44 -2.36 7.53 5.99
CA PHE A 44 -1.27 8.12 6.76
C PHE A 44 -1.02 9.55 6.29
N PRO A 45 -0.67 10.49 7.19
CA PRO A 45 -0.08 11.76 6.78
C PRO A 45 1.24 11.50 6.02
N ALA A 46 1.52 12.26 4.97
CA ALA A 46 2.69 12.06 4.13
C ALA A 46 4.01 12.08 4.92
N ALA A 47 4.15 13.01 5.88
CA ALA A 47 5.31 13.07 6.77
C ALA A 47 5.47 11.81 7.63
N GLY A 48 4.35 11.25 8.13
CA GLY A 48 4.35 10.01 8.91
C GLY A 48 4.73 8.80 8.06
N TRP A 49 4.25 8.74 6.82
CA TRP A 49 4.63 7.69 5.86
C TRP A 49 6.13 7.73 5.54
N SER A 50 6.69 8.92 5.28
CA SER A 50 8.13 9.08 5.02
C SER A 50 8.97 8.67 6.23
N ALA A 51 8.57 9.05 7.45
CA ALA A 51 9.25 8.63 8.67
C ALA A 51 9.20 7.10 8.86
N PHE A 52 8.04 6.48 8.61
CA PHE A 52 7.87 5.03 8.64
C PHE A 52 8.80 4.31 7.65
N VAL A 53 8.81 4.72 6.38
CA VAL A 53 9.67 4.11 5.35
C VAL A 53 11.16 4.30 5.70
N SER A 54 11.53 5.48 6.20
CA SER A 54 12.91 5.74 6.65
C SER A 54 13.29 4.83 7.82
N ALA A 55 12.40 4.65 8.80
CA ALA A 55 12.62 3.75 9.93
C ALA A 55 12.75 2.30 9.49
N VAL A 56 11.89 1.81 8.59
CA VAL A 56 11.97 0.43 8.06
C VAL A 56 13.27 0.21 7.28
N LYS A 57 13.69 1.15 6.44
CA LYS A 57 14.96 1.06 5.70
C LYS A 57 16.19 1.11 6.61
N GLY A 58 16.12 1.89 7.69
CA GLY A 58 17.18 2.00 8.70
C GLY A 58 17.20 0.83 9.68
N ALA A 59 16.09 0.11 9.85
CA ALA A 59 15.94 -1.04 10.73
C ALA A 59 16.31 -2.38 10.06
N ALA A 60 17.19 -2.35 9.04
CA ALA A 60 17.79 -3.56 8.50
C ALA A 60 18.67 -4.22 9.57
N LEU A 61 18.08 -5.16 10.33
CA LEU A 61 18.77 -6.19 11.11
C LEU A 61 19.22 -7.33 10.19
#